data_AF-A0A1F6DUH8-F1
#
_entry.id   AF-A0A1F6DUH8-F1
#
_cell.length_a   1.000
_cell.length_b   1.000
_cell.length_c   1.000
_cell.angle_alpha   90.00
_cell.angle_beta   90.00
_cell.angle_gamma   90.00
#
_symmetry.space_group_name_H-M   'P 1'
#
loop_
_entity.id
_entity.type
_entity.pdbx_description
1 polymer ?
#
loop_
_entity_poly.entity_id
_entity_poly.type
_entity_poly.pdbx_seq_one_letter_code
_entity_poly.pdbx_strand_id
1 'polypeptide(L)'
;MLHELPKSFYVVLLLILIAANVSLYRTVLAPRALEISVLDVGEKGSAALMRAPNGKTILIDTGPDASILRALGAALPPWQRRIDTIILTGAKTSFVGGLPEVKGRYRVSKLIYIGDSSIPYGTRLTLASAVSLDIISPGTFTISYGVTSFKISSSTPKDVYFSNGITFTKN
;
A
#
# COMPACT_ATOMS: atom_id res chain seq x y z
N MET A 1 -50.42 21.56 14.67
CA MET A 1 -50.34 20.10 14.84
C MET A 1 -49.03 19.64 14.22
N LEU A 2 -47.95 19.59 15.00
CA LEU A 2 -46.65 19.13 14.51
C LEU A 2 -46.69 17.59 14.50
N HIS A 3 -46.63 17.00 13.31
CA HIS A 3 -46.54 15.55 13.17
C HIS A 3 -45.18 15.10 13.74
N GLU A 4 -45.20 14.51 14.93
CA GLU A 4 -44.05 13.83 15.53
C GLU A 4 -43.64 12.69 14.58
N LEU A 5 -42.45 12.79 14.00
CA LEU A 5 -41.94 11.76 13.09
C LEU A 5 -41.71 10.46 13.88
N PRO A 6 -41.93 9.29 13.26
CA PRO A 6 -41.71 8.02 13.94
C PRO A 6 -40.24 7.88 14.36
N LYS A 7 -39.98 7.32 15.54
CA LYS A 7 -38.61 7.15 16.08
C LYS A 7 -37.66 6.43 15.12
N SER A 8 -38.21 5.54 14.28
CA SER A 8 -37.46 4.85 13.21
C SER A 8 -36.86 5.81 12.18
N PHE A 9 -37.51 6.94 11.90
CA PHE A 9 -36.99 7.97 10.99
C PHE A 9 -35.67 8.55 11.50
N TYR A 10 -35.58 8.89 12.78
CA TYR A 10 -34.35 9.41 13.39
C TYR A 10 -33.23 8.37 13.39
N VAL A 11 -33.54 7.09 13.60
CA VAL A 11 -32.55 5.99 13.53
C VAL A 11 -32.02 5.82 12.11
N VAL A 12 -32.89 5.83 11.10
CA VAL A 12 -32.47 5.73 9.69
C VAL A 12 -31.64 6.94 9.28
N LEU A 13 -32.06 8.15 9.67
CA LEU A 13 -31.31 9.38 9.41
C LEU A 13 -29.92 9.34 10.04
N LEU A 14 -29.81 8.86 11.29
CA LEU A 14 -28.53 8.72 11.98
C LEU A 14 -27.61 7.69 11.30
N LEU A 15 -28.14 6.55 10.85
CA LEU A 15 -27.38 5.56 10.09
C LEU A 15 -26.88 6.11 8.75
N ILE A 16 -27.72 6.88 8.04
CA ILE A 16 -27.34 7.56 6.79
C ILE A 16 -26.22 8.56 7.07
N LEU A 17 -26.35 9.35 8.15
CA LEU A 17 -25.34 10.35 8.50
C LEU A 17 -23.99 9.69 8.82
N ILE A 18 -24.00 8.58 9.58
CA ILE A 18 -22.79 7.79 9.89
C ILE A 18 -22.18 7.22 8.60
N ALA A 19 -22.99 6.61 7.73
CA ALA A 19 -22.51 6.05 6.46
C ALA A 19 -21.91 7.12 5.55
N ALA A 20 -22.55 8.29 5.45
CA ALA A 20 -22.05 9.44 4.70
C ALA A 20 -20.73 9.96 5.28
N ASN A 21 -20.63 10.05 6.61
CA ASN A 21 -19.41 10.48 7.30
C ASN A 21 -18.25 9.50 7.04
N VAL A 22 -18.50 8.19 7.19
CA VAL A 22 -17.51 7.15 6.88
C VAL A 22 -17.07 7.20 5.42
N SER A 23 -18.00 7.43 4.48
CA SER A 23 -17.68 7.57 3.06
C SER A 23 -16.83 8.80 2.78
N LEU A 24 -17.15 9.94 3.40
CA LEU A 24 -16.38 11.19 3.26
C LEU A 24 -14.97 11.05 3.84
N TYR A 25 -14.83 10.42 5.01
CA TYR A 25 -13.51 10.18 5.58
C TYR A 25 -12.65 9.30 4.68
N ARG A 26 -13.22 8.28 4.03
CA ARG A 26 -12.46 7.43 3.09
C ARG A 26 -11.93 8.19 1.89
N THR A 27 -12.68 9.15 1.36
CA THR A 27 -12.24 9.94 0.20
C THR A 27 -11.24 11.03 0.60
N VAL A 28 -11.38 11.62 1.79
CA VAL A 28 -10.47 12.66 2.29
C VAL A 28 -9.11 12.08 2.74
N LEU A 29 -9.11 10.90 3.37
CA LEU A 29 -7.89 10.21 3.83
C LEU A 29 -7.16 9.41 2.74
N ALA A 30 -7.80 9.22 1.58
CA ALA A 30 -7.12 8.63 0.43
C ALA A 30 -5.97 9.54 -0.01
N PRO A 31 -4.78 9.00 -0.33
CA PRO A 31 -3.71 9.79 -0.90
C PRO A 31 -4.22 10.52 -2.15
N ARG A 32 -3.94 11.83 -2.27
CA ARG A 32 -4.22 12.57 -3.52
C ARG A 32 -3.15 12.33 -4.59
N ALA A 33 -1.99 11.85 -4.16
CA ALA A 33 -0.82 11.53 -4.95
C ALA A 33 -0.38 10.09 -4.65
N LEU A 34 0.40 9.50 -5.55
CA LEU A 34 1.06 8.23 -5.28
C LEU A 34 2.11 8.45 -4.19
N GLU A 35 2.00 7.73 -3.10
CA GLU A 35 2.97 7.77 -1.99
C GLU A 35 3.73 6.44 -1.97
N ILE A 36 5.06 6.53 -1.92
CA ILE A 36 5.97 5.39 -1.90
C ILE A 36 6.90 5.56 -0.71
N SER A 37 6.81 4.68 0.26
CA SER A 37 7.66 4.66 1.45
C SER A 37 8.64 3.50 1.34
N VAL A 38 9.94 3.80 1.27
CA VAL A 38 10.99 2.78 1.41
C VAL A 38 11.15 2.50 2.89
N LEU A 39 10.73 1.31 3.33
CA LEU A 39 10.58 0.98 4.73
C LEU A 39 11.90 0.58 5.38
N ASP A 40 12.10 1.00 6.62
CA ASP A 40 13.23 0.54 7.42
C ASP A 40 12.92 -0.79 8.11
N VAL A 41 13.36 -1.89 7.48
CA VAL A 41 13.26 -3.26 7.99
C VAL A 41 14.64 -3.86 8.30
N GLY A 42 15.62 -3.00 8.61
CA GLY A 42 17.01 -3.37 8.84
C GLY A 42 17.90 -3.31 7.59
N GLU A 43 19.16 -3.70 7.73
CA GLU A 43 20.18 -3.62 6.66
C GLU A 43 20.09 -4.77 5.66
N LYS A 44 19.61 -5.94 6.10
CA LYS A 44 19.56 -7.17 5.29
C LYS A 44 18.21 -7.38 4.59
N GLY A 45 17.31 -6.40 4.71
CA GLY A 45 15.93 -6.49 4.27
C GLY A 45 15.58 -5.49 3.19
N SER A 46 14.58 -5.82 2.39
CA SER A 46 13.90 -4.85 1.54
C SER A 46 12.40 -4.91 1.81
N ALA A 47 11.78 -3.74 1.95
CA ALA A 47 10.34 -3.59 1.97
C ALA A 47 10.00 -2.17 1.52
N ALA A 48 8.96 -2.03 0.71
CA ALA A 48 8.44 -0.75 0.29
C ALA A 48 6.91 -0.76 0.35
N LEU A 49 6.34 0.30 0.91
CA LEU A 49 4.91 0.51 0.96
C LEU A 49 4.52 1.50 -0.12
N MET A 50 3.48 1.18 -0.88
CA MET A 50 2.92 2.05 -1.89
C MET A 50 1.44 2.30 -1.58
N ARG A 51 1.05 3.56 -1.50
CA ARG A 51 -0.35 3.98 -1.34
C ARG A 51 -0.76 4.72 -2.61
N ALA A 52 -1.62 4.08 -3.39
CA ALA A 52 -2.08 4.62 -4.65
C ALA A 52 -3.16 5.71 -4.43
N PRO A 53 -3.33 6.64 -5.38
CA PRO A 53 -4.32 7.72 -5.26
C PRO A 53 -5.77 7.27 -5.10
N ASN A 54 -6.09 6.04 -5.52
CA ASN A 54 -7.41 5.44 -5.35
C ASN A 54 -7.61 4.77 -3.97
N GLY A 55 -6.69 4.96 -3.03
CA GLY A 55 -6.75 4.41 -1.68
C GLY A 55 -6.25 2.96 -1.57
N LYS A 56 -5.83 2.31 -2.67
CA LYS A 56 -5.25 0.97 -2.59
C LYS A 56 -3.87 1.02 -1.93
N THR A 57 -3.64 0.08 -1.03
CA THR A 57 -2.38 -0.08 -0.30
C THR A 57 -1.68 -1.35 -0.74
N ILE A 58 -0.46 -1.21 -1.25
CA ILE A 58 0.32 -2.26 -1.85
C ILE A 58 1.65 -2.34 -1.12
N LEU A 59 2.01 -3.52 -0.64
CA LEU A 59 3.28 -3.78 0.03
C LEU A 59 4.17 -4.59 -0.92
N ILE A 60 5.37 -4.11 -1.18
CA ILE A 60 6.37 -4.76 -2.01
C ILE A 60 7.46 -5.26 -1.08
N ASP A 61 7.64 -6.57 -1.01
CA ASP A 61 8.46 -7.27 -0.02
C ASP A 61 8.05 -6.98 1.44
N THR A 62 8.52 -7.82 2.35
CA THR A 62 8.13 -7.82 3.78
C THR A 62 9.32 -7.80 4.72
N GLY A 63 10.56 -7.69 4.20
CA GLY A 63 11.76 -7.75 5.02
C GLY A 63 12.03 -9.14 5.62
N PRO A 64 13.09 -9.24 6.46
CA PRO A 64 13.61 -10.49 6.99
C PRO A 64 12.80 -11.08 8.16
N ASP A 65 12.06 -10.24 8.89
CA ASP A 65 11.46 -10.60 10.18
C ASP A 65 10.34 -9.62 10.58
N ALA A 66 9.94 -9.65 11.87
CA ALA A 66 8.89 -8.82 12.45
C ALA A 66 9.17 -7.30 12.46
N SER A 67 10.38 -6.85 12.11
CA SER A 67 10.70 -5.42 11.96
C SER A 67 9.73 -4.69 11.02
N ILE A 68 9.16 -5.40 10.04
CA ILE A 68 8.12 -4.87 9.14
C ILE A 68 6.91 -4.31 9.88
N LEU A 69 6.51 -4.90 11.02
CA LEU A 69 5.35 -4.40 11.78
C LEU A 69 5.62 -3.02 12.37
N ARG A 70 6.87 -2.75 12.78
CA ARG A 70 7.28 -1.43 13.26
C ARG A 70 7.29 -0.43 12.12
N ALA A 71 7.87 -0.80 10.97
CA ALA A 71 7.92 0.07 9.80
C ALA A 71 6.52 0.41 9.27
N LEU A 72 5.62 -0.58 9.18
CA LEU A 72 4.22 -0.37 8.81
C LEU A 72 3.47 0.47 9.84
N GLY A 73 3.77 0.33 11.13
CA GLY A 73 3.18 1.17 12.19
C GLY A 73 3.60 2.64 12.11
N ALA A 74 4.79 2.94 11.58
CA ALA A 74 5.25 4.29 11.33
C ALA A 74 4.70 4.88 10.02
N ALA A 75 4.51 4.05 8.99
CA ALA A 75 4.09 4.49 7.67
C ALA A 75 2.55 4.52 7.47
N LEU A 76 1.78 3.74 8.24
CA LEU A 76 0.34 3.66 8.11
C LEU A 76 -0.40 4.33 9.27
N PRO A 77 -1.61 4.87 9.02
CA PRO A 77 -2.49 5.30 10.10
C PRO A 77 -2.78 4.16 11.09
N PRO A 78 -2.86 4.41 12.41
CA PRO A 78 -3.03 3.37 13.44
C PRO A 78 -4.25 2.45 13.24
N TRP A 79 -5.30 2.96 12.59
CA TRP A 79 -6.54 2.24 12.28
C TRP A 79 -6.49 1.45 10.97
N GLN A 80 -5.50 1.70 10.11
CA GLN A 80 -5.40 1.02 8.83
C GLN A 80 -4.88 -0.41 9.01
N ARG A 81 -5.77 -1.39 8.83
CA ARG A 81 -5.47 -2.84 8.99
C ARG A 81 -5.65 -3.65 7.70
N ARG A 82 -5.78 -2.98 6.57
CA ARG A 82 -5.99 -3.62 5.26
C ARG A 82 -4.83 -3.32 4.33
N ILE A 83 -4.31 -4.37 3.71
CA ILE A 83 -3.35 -4.32 2.61
C ILE A 83 -4.02 -4.99 1.41
N ASP A 84 -4.17 -4.28 0.31
CA ASP A 84 -4.85 -4.79 -0.87
C ASP A 84 -4.01 -5.88 -1.55
N THR A 85 -2.73 -5.60 -1.76
CA THR A 85 -1.82 -6.53 -2.45
C THR A 85 -0.47 -6.58 -1.74
N ILE A 86 0.06 -7.77 -1.55
CA ILE A 86 1.48 -7.97 -1.26
C ILE A 86 2.16 -8.55 -2.50
N ILE A 87 3.27 -7.96 -2.92
CA ILE A 87 4.09 -8.40 -4.05
C ILE A 87 5.44 -8.81 -3.50
N LEU A 88 5.82 -10.07 -3.68
CA LEU A 88 7.10 -10.60 -3.23
C LEU A 88 8.01 -10.75 -4.43
N THR A 89 9.11 -9.99 -4.42
CA THR A 89 10.05 -9.91 -5.53
C THR A 89 11.04 -11.06 -5.57
N GLY A 90 11.12 -11.86 -4.51
CA GLY A 90 11.93 -13.08 -4.48
C GLY A 90 11.62 -13.93 -3.25
N ALA A 91 12.08 -15.19 -3.25
CA ALA A 91 11.78 -16.16 -2.20
C ALA A 91 12.75 -16.13 -0.99
N LYS A 92 13.81 -15.31 -1.05
CA LYS A 92 14.79 -15.22 0.05
C LYS A 92 14.14 -14.63 1.30
N THR A 93 14.63 -15.04 2.46
CA THR A 93 14.15 -14.55 3.77
C THR A 93 14.18 -13.03 3.86
N SER A 94 15.17 -12.36 3.27
CA SER A 94 15.28 -10.88 3.21
C SER A 94 14.08 -10.17 2.60
N PHE A 95 13.25 -10.88 1.83
CA PHE A 95 12.05 -10.36 1.16
C PHE A 95 10.76 -10.93 1.75
N VAL A 96 10.72 -12.20 2.15
CA VAL A 96 9.49 -12.90 2.55
C VAL A 96 9.37 -13.17 4.05
N GLY A 97 10.43 -12.96 4.82
CA GLY A 97 10.52 -13.38 6.22
C GLY A 97 9.49 -12.71 7.13
N GLY A 98 9.14 -11.46 6.85
CA GLY A 98 8.10 -10.73 7.59
C GLY A 98 6.65 -11.07 7.20
N LEU A 99 6.42 -11.85 6.13
CA LEU A 99 5.08 -12.17 5.63
C LEU A 99 4.15 -12.80 6.68
N PRO A 100 4.58 -13.78 7.51
CA PRO A 100 3.71 -14.37 8.53
C PRO A 100 3.19 -13.34 9.53
N GLU A 101 4.06 -12.43 9.96
CA GLU A 101 3.74 -11.34 10.88
C GLU A 101 2.73 -10.36 10.28
N VAL A 102 2.94 -9.99 9.00
CA VAL A 102 2.01 -9.14 8.26
C VAL A 102 0.64 -9.80 8.15
N LYS A 103 0.56 -11.09 7.78
CA LYS A 103 -0.71 -11.82 7.68
C LYS A 103 -1.39 -12.02 9.03
N GLY A 104 -0.63 -12.08 10.13
CA GLY A 104 -1.18 -12.15 11.48
C GLY A 104 -1.82 -10.84 11.95
N ARG A 105 -1.35 -9.68 11.46
CA ARG A 105 -1.77 -8.36 11.94
C ARG A 105 -2.59 -7.53 10.96
N TYR A 106 -2.54 -7.85 9.67
CA TYR A 106 -3.22 -7.16 8.57
C TYR A 106 -4.06 -8.11 7.73
N ARG A 107 -5.19 -7.61 7.23
CA ARG A 107 -6.03 -8.31 6.25
C ARG A 107 -5.44 -8.08 4.85
N VAL A 108 -4.87 -9.14 4.28
CA VAL A 108 -4.26 -9.14 2.95
C VAL A 108 -5.26 -9.67 1.93
N SER A 109 -5.59 -8.89 0.89
CA SER A 109 -6.60 -9.31 -0.10
C SER A 109 -5.99 -10.15 -1.23
N LYS A 110 -4.76 -9.85 -1.66
CA LYS A 110 -4.06 -10.54 -2.75
C LYS A 110 -2.58 -10.69 -2.43
N LEU A 111 -2.00 -11.82 -2.82
CA LEU A 111 -0.58 -12.10 -2.73
C LEU A 111 -0.06 -12.46 -4.13
N ILE A 112 1.06 -11.86 -4.55
CA ILE A 112 1.68 -12.07 -5.86
C ILE A 112 3.15 -12.42 -5.62
N TYR A 113 3.60 -13.52 -6.22
CA TYR A 113 5.01 -13.93 -6.20
C TYR A 113 5.62 -13.69 -7.58
N ILE A 114 6.87 -13.24 -7.60
CA ILE A 114 7.58 -12.86 -8.82
C ILE A 114 8.92 -13.59 -8.86
N GLY A 115 9.35 -13.93 -10.07
CA GLY A 115 10.58 -14.67 -10.30
C GLY A 115 10.39 -16.18 -10.36
N ASP A 116 9.15 -16.65 -10.50
CA ASP A 116 8.83 -18.02 -10.87
C ASP A 116 8.49 -18.12 -12.38
N SER A 117 8.17 -19.32 -12.85
CA SER A 117 7.74 -19.54 -14.23
C SER A 117 6.41 -18.85 -14.59
N SER A 118 5.61 -18.51 -13.58
CA SER A 118 4.28 -17.92 -13.75
C SER A 118 4.36 -16.42 -13.99
N ILE A 119 5.25 -15.72 -13.27
CA ILE A 119 5.50 -14.29 -13.40
C ILE A 119 7.01 -14.04 -13.38
N PRO A 120 7.68 -14.10 -14.54
CA PRO A 120 9.12 -13.88 -14.62
C PRO A 120 9.50 -12.42 -14.38
N TYR A 121 10.77 -12.19 -14.02
CA TYR A 121 11.34 -10.84 -13.98
C TYR A 121 11.25 -10.16 -15.35
N GLY A 122 11.10 -8.85 -15.35
CA GLY A 122 10.80 -8.04 -16.53
C GLY A 122 9.30 -7.93 -16.84
N THR A 123 8.44 -8.66 -16.12
CA THR A 123 6.98 -8.48 -16.25
C THR A 123 6.53 -7.13 -15.68
N ARG A 124 5.73 -6.40 -16.46
CA ARG A 124 5.03 -5.19 -16.02
C ARG A 124 3.69 -5.56 -15.39
N LEU A 125 3.53 -5.30 -14.10
CA LEU A 125 2.27 -5.48 -13.40
C LEU A 125 1.48 -4.18 -13.38
N THR A 126 0.30 -4.18 -14.00
CA THR A 126 -0.65 -3.08 -13.86
C THR A 126 -1.46 -3.26 -12.58
N LEU A 127 -1.30 -2.35 -11.63
CA LEU A 127 -1.83 -2.50 -10.28
C LEU A 127 -3.13 -1.74 -10.08
N ALA A 128 -3.06 -0.42 -10.14
CA ALA A 128 -4.13 0.45 -9.66
C ALA A 128 -4.06 1.80 -10.38
N SER A 129 -5.14 2.21 -11.07
CA SER A 129 -5.29 3.56 -11.63
C SER A 129 -4.05 4.09 -12.38
N ALA A 130 -3.59 3.36 -13.40
CA ALA A 130 -2.39 3.68 -14.19
C ALA A 130 -1.04 3.56 -13.46
N VAL A 131 -1.01 3.06 -12.23
CA VAL A 131 0.24 2.63 -11.59
C VAL A 131 0.65 1.27 -12.14
N SER A 132 1.88 1.21 -12.63
CA SER A 132 2.51 -0.02 -13.11
C SER A 132 3.83 -0.25 -12.39
N LEU A 133 4.12 -1.52 -12.15
CA LEU A 133 5.32 -1.97 -11.46
C LEU A 133 6.10 -2.90 -12.38
N ASP A 134 7.31 -2.50 -12.75
CA ASP A 134 8.25 -3.32 -13.52
C ASP A 134 9.27 -3.91 -12.55
N ILE A 135 9.28 -5.24 -12.40
CA ILE A 135 10.18 -5.89 -11.45
C ILE A 135 11.38 -6.44 -12.23
N ILE A 136 12.51 -5.76 -12.09
CA ILE A 136 13.71 -6.00 -12.90
C ILE A 136 14.49 -7.18 -12.34
N SER A 137 14.62 -7.23 -11.01
CA SER A 137 15.32 -8.29 -10.27
C SER A 137 14.82 -8.32 -8.82
N PRO A 138 15.17 -9.34 -8.01
CA PRO A 138 14.79 -9.37 -6.59
C PRO A 138 15.21 -8.08 -5.87
N GLY A 139 14.25 -7.40 -5.24
CA GLY A 139 14.47 -6.14 -4.53
C GLY A 139 14.73 -4.91 -5.42
N THR A 140 14.70 -5.03 -6.75
CA THR A 140 14.84 -3.90 -7.68
C THR A 140 13.65 -3.80 -8.61
N PHE A 141 12.93 -2.69 -8.51
CA PHE A 141 11.70 -2.48 -9.27
C PHE A 141 11.51 -1.01 -9.61
N THR A 142 10.80 -0.76 -10.70
CA THR A 142 10.43 0.58 -11.15
C THR A 142 8.93 0.75 -10.99
N ILE A 143 8.52 1.79 -10.26
CA ILE A 143 7.13 2.20 -10.15
C ILE A 143 6.89 3.32 -11.16
N SER A 144 5.94 3.12 -12.06
CA SER A 144 5.51 4.12 -13.05
C SER A 144 4.10 4.60 -12.73
N TYR A 145 3.89 5.92 -12.75
CA TYR A 145 2.57 6.55 -12.59
C TYR A 145 2.49 7.83 -13.42
N GLY A 146 1.48 7.90 -14.29
CA GLY A 146 1.39 8.97 -15.30
C GLY A 146 2.59 8.95 -16.23
N VAL A 147 3.29 10.09 -16.34
CA VAL A 147 4.52 10.23 -17.13
C VAL A 147 5.79 10.05 -16.30
N THR A 148 5.64 9.74 -15.01
CA THR A 148 6.77 9.60 -14.08
C THR A 148 7.11 8.15 -13.82
N SER A 149 8.40 7.88 -13.60
CA SER A 149 8.87 6.60 -13.09
C SER A 149 9.89 6.81 -11.96
N PHE A 150 9.87 5.91 -10.97
CA PHE A 150 10.77 5.91 -9.84
C PHE A 150 11.34 4.52 -9.65
N LYS A 151 12.66 4.41 -9.76
CA LYS A 151 13.38 3.15 -9.56
C LYS A 151 13.76 3.00 -8.10
N ILE A 152 13.36 1.88 -7.51
CA ILE A 152 13.79 1.45 -6.18
C ILE A 152 14.79 0.32 -6.34
N SER A 153 15.91 0.46 -5.64
CA SER A 153 16.95 -0.55 -5.49
C SER A 153 17.49 -0.53 -4.06
N SER A 154 18.41 -1.44 -3.73
CA SER A 154 19.08 -1.51 -2.43
C SER A 154 19.81 -0.22 -2.01
N SER A 155 20.12 0.65 -2.97
CA SER A 155 20.77 1.95 -2.76
C SER A 155 19.79 3.11 -2.55
N THR A 156 18.49 2.88 -2.73
CA THR A 156 17.47 3.94 -2.56
C THR A 156 17.37 4.30 -1.07
N PRO A 157 17.48 5.59 -0.72
CA PRO A 157 17.31 6.02 0.67
C PRO A 157 15.98 5.58 1.27
N LYS A 158 16.01 5.22 2.56
CA LYS A 158 14.83 4.89 3.36
C LYS A 158 14.06 6.17 3.65
N ASP A 159 13.12 6.51 2.77
CA ASP A 159 12.37 7.75 2.84
C ASP A 159 10.99 7.63 2.16
N VAL A 160 10.22 8.71 2.21
CA VAL A 160 8.92 8.84 1.56
C VAL A 160 9.03 9.70 0.31
N TYR A 161 8.52 9.14 -0.79
CA TYR A 161 8.48 9.75 -2.10
C TYR A 161 7.04 9.92 -2.54
N PHE A 162 6.71 11.07 -3.11
CA PHE A 162 5.39 11.38 -3.63
C PHE A 162 5.44 11.60 -5.14
N SER A 163 4.42 11.15 -5.86
CA SER A 163 4.20 11.50 -7.27
C SER A 163 2.76 11.90 -7.54
N ASN A 164 2.59 13.06 -8.15
CA ASN A 164 1.32 13.52 -8.69
C ASN A 164 1.06 13.03 -10.12
N GLY A 165 1.95 12.20 -10.68
CA GLY A 165 1.89 11.70 -12.05
C GLY A 165 2.69 12.53 -13.06
N ILE A 166 3.27 13.67 -12.64
CA ILE A 166 4.07 14.58 -13.49
C ILE A 166 5.49 14.78 -12.90
N THR A 167 5.61 14.85 -11.58
CA THR A 167 6.90 14.95 -10.88
C THR A 167 6.98 13.99 -9.69
N PHE A 168 8.20 13.59 -9.33
CA PHE A 168 8.50 12.94 -8.06
C PHE A 168 9.12 13.95 -7.10
N THR A 169 8.57 14.06 -5.90
CA THR A 169 9.12 14.85 -4.81
C THR A 169 9.47 13.96 -3.64
N LYS A 170 10.61 14.25 -3.01
CA LYS A 170 11.04 13.63 -1.77
C LYS A 170 10.51 14.46 -0.60
N ASN A 171 10.05 13.81 0.47
CA ASN A 171 9.70 14.48 1.72
C ASN A 171 10.94 14.88 2.54
#